data_AF-A0A5Y1YIR3-F1
#
_entry.id   AF-A0A5Y1YIR3-F1
#
_cell.length_a   1.000
_cell.length_b   1.000
_cell.length_c   1.000
_cell.angle_alpha   90.00
_cell.angle_beta   90.00
_cell.angle_gamma   90.00
#
_symmetry.space_group_name_H-M   'P 1'
#
loop_
_entity.id
_entity.type
_entity.pdbx_description
1 polymer ?
#
loop_
_entity_poly.entity_id
_entity_poly.type
_entity_poly.pdbx_seq_one_letter_code
_entity_poly.pdbx_strand_id
1 'polypeptide(L)'
;MADETLNQGVLHPDPGNAGRQWVTAMRWTVVERKKRRLPSGARRKKIPGRLILHVTVGQRTARGATTRLSGVAAVEKPRRPCTFFSLALAFCTQVRNGYGIYRLGDRQHLFLAAVNGQPAVMADSVDTPEGIQKKLALFL
;
A
#
# COMPACT_ATOMS: atom_id res chain seq x y z
N MET A 1 -4.09 -16.46 17.40
CA MET A 1 -4.59 -15.16 17.86
C MET A 1 -3.44 -14.18 17.80
N ALA A 2 -3.40 -13.39 16.73
CA ALA A 2 -2.63 -12.17 16.59
C ALA A 2 -3.40 -11.42 15.50
N ASP A 3 -4.27 -10.49 15.91
CA ASP A 3 -4.76 -9.46 14.99
C ASP A 3 -3.53 -8.56 14.78
N GLU A 4 -2.62 -8.99 13.90
CA GLU A 4 -1.56 -8.13 13.39
C GLU A 4 -2.26 -6.85 12.98
N THR A 5 -1.95 -5.75 13.67
CA THR A 5 -2.54 -4.43 13.47
C THR A 5 -2.36 -4.06 12.01
N LEU A 6 -3.35 -4.40 11.19
CA LEU A 6 -3.42 -4.05 9.79
C LEU A 6 -3.36 -2.53 9.71
N ASN A 7 -2.41 -2.01 8.92
CA ASN A 7 -2.32 -0.57 8.69
C ASN A 7 -3.68 -0.02 8.28
N GLN A 8 -4.09 1.06 8.94
CA GLN A 8 -5.28 1.79 8.55
C GLN A 8 -4.94 2.58 7.28
N GLY A 9 -5.50 2.13 6.16
CA GLY A 9 -5.34 2.81 4.88
C GLY A 9 -6.08 4.13 4.87
N VAL A 10 -5.51 5.13 4.22
CA VAL A 10 -6.15 6.44 4.03
C VAL A 10 -6.74 6.48 2.63
N LEU A 11 -8.04 6.79 2.56
CA LEU A 11 -8.80 6.93 1.32
C LEU A 11 -8.77 8.37 0.84
N HIS A 12 -8.43 8.55 -0.43
CA HIS A 12 -8.48 9.84 -1.12
C HIS A 12 -9.49 9.75 -2.28
N PRO A 13 -10.37 10.74 -2.45
CA PRO A 13 -11.26 10.77 -3.61
C PRO A 13 -10.45 10.91 -4.90
N ASP A 14 -10.89 10.26 -5.98
CA ASP A 14 -10.37 10.53 -7.32
C ASP A 14 -11.04 11.81 -7.87
N PRO A 15 -10.27 12.88 -8.17
CA PRO A 15 -10.83 14.13 -8.64
C PRO A 15 -11.51 14.00 -10.02
N GLY A 16 -11.13 13.01 -10.82
CA GLY A 16 -11.69 12.77 -12.15
C GLY A 16 -12.87 11.79 -12.16
N ASN A 17 -13.16 11.10 -11.05
CA ASN A 17 -14.21 10.09 -11.02
C ASN A 17 -14.73 9.77 -9.60
N ALA A 18 -15.97 10.18 -9.30
CA ALA A 18 -16.60 9.96 -7.99
C ALA A 18 -16.84 8.46 -7.62
N GLY A 19 -16.74 7.55 -8.59
CA GLY A 19 -16.81 6.10 -8.38
C GLY A 19 -15.46 5.43 -8.10
N ARG A 20 -14.39 6.22 -7.94
CA ARG A 20 -13.03 5.74 -7.70
C ARG A 20 -12.42 6.39 -6.46
N GLN A 21 -11.60 5.61 -5.76
CA GLN A 21 -10.83 6.10 -4.61
C GLN A 21 -9.40 5.57 -4.66
N TRP A 22 -8.47 6.42 -4.27
CA TRP A 22 -7.06 6.10 -4.09
C TRP A 22 -6.79 5.70 -2.65
N VAL A 23 -5.98 4.67 -2.48
CA VAL A 23 -5.60 4.12 -1.18
C VAL A 23 -4.12 4.37 -0.99
N THR A 24 -3.80 4.90 0.19
CA THR A 24 -2.43 5.09 0.69
C THR A 24 -2.28 4.42 2.05
N ALA A 25 -1.08 4.42 2.61
CA ALA A 25 -0.77 3.79 3.89
C ALA A 25 -0.90 2.26 3.85
N MET A 26 -0.70 1.63 2.68
CA MET A 26 -0.70 0.17 2.60
C MET A 26 0.58 -0.39 3.20
N ARG A 27 0.46 -1.47 4.00
CA ARG A 27 1.63 -2.22 4.46
C ARG A 27 2.15 -3.08 3.32
N TRP A 28 3.33 -2.75 2.82
CA TRP A 28 4.03 -3.52 1.79
C TRP A 28 4.92 -4.59 2.41
N THR A 29 4.93 -5.79 1.83
CA THR A 29 5.74 -6.92 2.30
C THR A 29 6.28 -7.72 1.13
N VAL A 30 7.50 -8.24 1.26
CA VAL A 30 8.07 -9.19 0.31
C VAL A 30 7.36 -10.53 0.46
N VAL A 31 6.79 -11.02 -0.64
CA VAL A 31 6.17 -12.34 -0.68
C VAL A 31 7.24 -13.36 -1.01
N GLU A 32 7.76 -14.03 0.02
CA GLU A 32 8.62 -15.18 -0.18
C GLU A 32 7.84 -16.30 -0.90
N ARG A 33 8.52 -16.95 -1.85
CA ARG A 33 7.98 -18.06 -2.63
C ARG A 33 7.94 -19.36 -1.80
N LYS A 34 7.49 -19.31 -0.54
CA LYS A 34 7.17 -20.54 0.19
C LYS A 34 5.83 -21.07 -0.33
N LYS A 35 5.76 -22.38 -0.61
CA LYS A 35 4.51 -23.13 -0.83
C LYS A 35 3.66 -23.04 0.43
N ARG A 36 3.10 -21.87 0.74
CA ARG A 36 2.14 -21.75 1.83
C ARG A 36 0.83 -22.29 1.28
N ARG A 37 0.58 -23.58 1.52
CA ARG A 37 -0.78 -24.11 1.53
C ARG A 37 -1.53 -23.26 2.55
N LEU A 38 -2.31 -22.29 2.08
CA LEU A 38 -3.28 -21.63 2.94
C LEU A 38 -4.21 -22.74 3.43
N PRO A 39 -4.46 -22.89 4.75
CA PRO A 39 -5.57 -23.72 5.18
C PRO A 39 -6.84 -23.13 4.54
N SER A 40 -7.42 -23.86 3.59
CA SER A 40 -8.71 -23.53 3.00
C SER A 40 -9.74 -23.60 4.13
N GLY A 41 -10.25 -22.46 4.60
CA GLY A 41 -11.35 -22.48 5.56
C GLY A 41 -11.41 -21.35 6.58
N ALA A 42 -10.37 -20.53 6.74
CA ALA A 42 -10.46 -19.38 7.63
C ALA A 42 -11.32 -18.27 7.00
N ARG A 43 -12.65 -18.35 7.14
CA ARG A 43 -13.56 -17.22 6.89
C ARG A 43 -13.14 -16.08 7.82
N ARG A 44 -12.42 -15.09 7.28
CA ARG A 44 -12.13 -13.85 8.02
C ARG A 44 -13.47 -13.22 8.40
N LYS A 45 -13.65 -12.91 9.70
CA LYS A 45 -14.85 -12.24 10.18
C LYS A 45 -15.01 -10.93 9.41
N LYS A 46 -16.16 -10.76 8.73
CA LYS A 46 -16.52 -9.49 8.10
C LYS A 46 -16.88 -8.53 9.23
N ILE A 47 -16.08 -7.49 9.42
CA ILE A 47 -16.40 -6.39 10.34
C ILE A 47 -17.23 -5.37 9.55
N PRO A 48 -18.48 -5.08 9.94
CA PRO A 48 -19.32 -4.08 9.27
C PRO A 48 -18.58 -2.73 9.16
N GLY A 49 -18.70 -2.08 8.00
CA GLY A 49 -18.03 -0.80 7.77
C GLY A 49 -16.51 -0.87 7.58
N ARG A 50 -15.86 -2.04 7.71
CA ARG A 50 -14.43 -2.21 7.46
C ARG A 50 -14.20 -3.08 6.23
N LEU A 51 -13.28 -2.66 5.36
CA LEU A 51 -12.87 -3.42 4.18
C LEU A 51 -11.37 -3.64 4.22
N ILE A 52 -10.93 -4.88 3.98
CA ILE A 52 -9.51 -5.19 3.84
C ILE A 52 -9.20 -5.26 2.35
N LEU A 53 -8.30 -4.39 1.91
CA LEU A 53 -7.81 -4.31 0.54
C LEU A 53 -6.46 -5.02 0.44
N HIS A 54 -6.33 -5.82 -0.61
CA HIS A 54 -5.13 -6.60 -0.90
C HIS A 54 -4.74 -6.39 -2.35
N VAL A 55 -3.46 -6.14 -2.59
CA VAL A 55 -2.89 -6.12 -3.93
C VAL A 55 -1.55 -6.87 -3.91
N THR A 56 -1.27 -7.63 -4.96
CA THR A 56 0.02 -8.30 -5.14
C THR A 56 0.58 -7.92 -6.50
N VAL A 57 1.80 -7.41 -6.51
CA VAL A 57 2.55 -7.06 -7.72
C VAL A 57 3.77 -7.95 -7.81
N GLY A 58 4.12 -8.35 -9.03
CA GLY A 58 5.34 -9.11 -9.29
C GLY A 58 6.14 -8.50 -10.42
N GLN A 59 7.46 -8.55 -10.32
CA GLN A 59 8.36 -8.19 -11.41
C GLN A 59 9.27 -9.37 -11.71
N ARG A 60 9.38 -9.68 -12.99
CA ARG A 60 10.34 -10.67 -13.49
C ARG A 60 11.56 -9.91 -14.02
N THR A 61 12.72 -10.21 -13.47
CA THR A 61 13.99 -9.69 -13.98
C THR A 61 14.40 -10.42 -15.25
N ALA A 62 15.30 -9.82 -16.04
CA ALA A 62 15.89 -10.45 -17.23
C ALA A 62 16.59 -11.79 -16.90
N ARG A 63 17.12 -11.94 -15.69
CA ARG A 63 17.75 -13.17 -15.17
C ARG A 63 16.73 -14.19 -14.62
N GLY A 64 15.43 -13.97 -14.84
CA GLY A 64 14.36 -14.88 -14.43
C GLY A 64 13.96 -14.81 -12.94
N ALA A 65 14.70 -14.08 -12.10
CA ALA A 65 14.32 -13.86 -10.70
C ALA A 65 13.00 -13.08 -10.65
N THR A 66 12.05 -13.57 -9.85
CA THR A 66 10.74 -12.95 -9.67
C THR A 66 10.65 -12.36 -8.26
N THR A 67 10.59 -11.04 -8.13
CA THR A 67 10.21 -10.40 -6.87
C THR A 67 8.69 -10.27 -6.83
N ARG A 68 8.09 -10.52 -5.67
CA ARG A 68 6.66 -10.29 -5.44
C ARG A 68 6.49 -9.46 -4.18
N LEU A 69 5.67 -8.43 -4.26
CA LEU A 69 5.28 -7.59 -3.15
C LEU A 69 3.78 -7.68 -2.94
N SER A 70 3.35 -7.68 -1.69
CA SER A 70 1.96 -7.62 -1.29
C SER A 70 1.70 -6.36 -0.48
N GLY A 71 0.76 -5.55 -0.92
CA GLY A 71 0.23 -4.38 -0.21
C GLY A 71 -1.08 -4.73 0.46
N VAL A 72 -1.22 -4.39 1.75
CA VAL A 72 -2.44 -4.62 2.51
C VAL A 72 -2.85 -3.38 3.29
N ALA A 73 -4.12 -3.01 3.24
CA ALA A 73 -4.69 -1.94 4.06
C ALA A 73 -6.08 -2.31 4.56
N ALA A 74 -6.40 -1.90 5.78
CA ALA A 74 -7.77 -1.87 6.27
C ALA A 74 -8.33 -0.45 6.11
N VAL A 75 -9.46 -0.31 5.43
CA VAL A 75 -10.15 0.98 5.25
C VAL A 75 -11.49 0.96 5.95
N GLU A 76 -11.84 2.08 6.57
CA GLU A 76 -13.11 2.27 7.28
C GLU A 76 -14.09 3.07 6.45
N LYS A 77 -15.37 2.72 6.58
CA LYS A 77 -16.52 3.34 5.92
C LYS A 77 -16.26 3.63 4.43
N PRO A 78 -15.75 2.65 3.64
CA PRO A 78 -15.49 2.87 2.22
C PRO A 78 -16.79 3.20 1.50
N ARG A 79 -16.75 4.17 0.58
CA ARG A 79 -17.89 4.46 -0.31
C ARG A 79 -18.20 3.20 -1.14
N ARG A 80 -19.48 2.90 -1.36
CA ARG A 80 -19.90 1.77 -2.20
C ARG A 80 -21.12 2.14 -3.05
N PRO A 81 -21.19 1.67 -4.31
CA PRO A 81 -20.14 0.95 -5.05
C PRO A 81 -18.94 1.86 -5.38
N CYS A 82 -17.72 1.33 -5.30
CA CYS A 82 -16.49 2.09 -5.58
C CYS A 82 -15.36 1.15 -6.01
N THR A 83 -14.52 1.60 -6.94
CA THR A 83 -13.26 0.94 -7.31
C THR A 83 -12.11 1.56 -6.53
N PHE A 84 -11.22 0.73 -5.99
CA PHE A 84 -10.07 1.17 -5.21
C PHE A 84 -8.78 0.98 -6.00
N PHE A 85 -7.90 1.99 -5.96
CA PHE A 85 -6.59 1.98 -6.60
C PHE A 85 -5.50 2.22 -5.56
N SER A 86 -4.34 1.57 -5.71
CA SER A 86 -3.18 1.84 -4.86
C SER A 86 -2.40 3.03 -5.43
N LEU A 87 -2.24 4.08 -4.63
CA LEU A 87 -1.49 5.26 -5.06
C LEU A 87 0.01 4.97 -5.17
N ALA A 88 0.56 4.11 -4.33
CA ALA A 88 1.95 3.68 -4.42
C ALA A 88 2.26 2.94 -5.72
N LEU A 89 1.34 2.09 -6.20
CA LEU A 89 1.49 1.44 -7.50
C LEU A 89 1.38 2.43 -8.65
N ALA A 90 0.47 3.41 -8.58
CA ALA A 90 0.39 4.47 -9.58
C ALA A 90 1.67 5.33 -9.61
N PHE A 91 2.26 5.64 -8.46
CA PHE A 91 3.56 6.30 -8.41
C PHE A 91 4.65 5.49 -9.13
N CYS A 92 4.66 4.16 -8.94
CA CYS A 92 5.63 3.27 -9.59
C CYS A 92 5.47 3.14 -11.11
N THR A 93 4.34 3.56 -11.70
CA THR A 93 4.21 3.62 -13.17
C THR A 93 5.00 4.78 -13.77
N GLN A 94 5.30 5.81 -12.97
CA GLN A 94 6.02 7.02 -13.39
C GLN A 94 7.45 7.03 -12.86
N VAL A 95 7.69 6.42 -11.70
CA VAL A 95 8.97 6.47 -11.01
C VAL A 95 9.53 5.06 -10.83
N ARG A 96 10.68 4.79 -11.45
CA ARG A 96 11.37 3.50 -11.32
C ARG A 96 12.22 3.42 -10.06
N ASN A 97 13.02 4.44 -9.79
CA ASN A 97 13.85 4.56 -8.60
C ASN A 97 13.75 6.00 -8.11
N GLY A 98 13.29 6.20 -6.87
CA GLY A 98 13.13 7.54 -6.31
C GLY A 98 12.01 7.59 -5.29
N TYR A 99 11.76 8.79 -4.79
CA TYR A 99 10.75 9.03 -3.77
C TYR A 99 10.06 10.38 -3.99
N GLY A 100 8.91 10.53 -3.36
CA GLY A 100 8.14 11.77 -3.31
C GLY A 100 7.52 11.95 -1.93
N ILE A 101 7.53 13.19 -1.44
CA ILE A 101 6.85 13.59 -0.21
C ILE A 101 5.78 14.61 -0.60
N TYR A 102 4.53 14.27 -0.30
CA TYR A 102 3.37 15.07 -0.69
C TYR A 102 2.61 15.52 0.55
N ARG A 103 2.21 16.79 0.59
CA ARG A 103 1.38 17.31 1.68
C ARG A 103 -0.08 16.89 1.48
N LEU A 104 -0.67 16.21 2.46
CA LEU A 104 -2.09 15.81 2.45
C LEU A 104 -2.99 16.74 3.28
N GLY A 105 -2.39 17.61 4.08
CA GLY A 105 -3.04 18.62 4.90
C GLY A 105 -1.99 19.33 5.75
N ASP A 106 -2.41 20.09 6.75
CA ASP A 106 -1.48 20.95 7.51
C ASP A 106 -0.48 20.17 8.36
N ARG A 107 -0.79 18.94 8.74
CA ARG A 107 0.03 18.12 9.66
C ARG A 107 0.41 16.75 9.14
N GLN A 108 0.00 16.40 7.92
CA GLN A 108 0.20 15.07 7.37
C GLN A 108 0.88 15.13 6.01
N HIS A 109 1.92 14.32 5.88
CA HIS A 109 2.65 14.10 4.65
C HIS A 109 2.53 12.63 4.25
N LEU A 110 2.38 12.41 2.95
CA LEU A 110 2.46 11.11 2.32
C LEU A 110 3.88 10.93 1.78
N PHE A 111 4.50 9.82 2.17
CA PHE A 111 5.76 9.37 1.60
C PHE A 111 5.53 8.18 0.67
N LEU A 112 5.87 8.37 -0.60
CA LEU A 112 5.90 7.31 -1.62
C LEU A 112 7.34 7.12 -2.07
N ALA A 113 7.73 5.86 -2.29
CA ALA A 113 9.04 5.55 -2.85
C ALA A 113 8.99 4.28 -3.67
N ALA A 114 9.81 4.26 -4.71
CA ALA A 114 9.93 3.16 -5.65
C ALA A 114 11.37 2.68 -5.70
N VAL A 115 11.55 1.36 -5.70
CA VAL A 115 12.81 0.67 -5.95
C VAL A 115 12.57 -0.33 -7.06
N ASN A 116 13.29 -0.18 -8.16
CA ASN A 116 13.18 -1.01 -9.36
C ASN A 116 11.73 -1.10 -9.91
N GLY A 117 10.97 -0.01 -9.86
CA GLY A 117 9.59 0.06 -10.36
C GLY A 117 8.56 -0.60 -9.43
N GLN A 118 8.94 -0.88 -8.18
CA GLN A 118 8.05 -1.46 -7.17
C GLN A 118 8.03 -0.58 -5.91
N PRO A 119 6.90 -0.57 -5.15
CA PRO A 119 6.84 0.18 -3.90
C PRO A 119 7.92 -0.28 -2.91
N ALA A 120 8.63 0.67 -2.31
CA ALA A 120 9.54 0.35 -1.21
C ALA A 120 8.73 -0.10 0.02
N VAL A 121 9.19 -1.15 0.71
CA VAL A 121 8.49 -1.76 1.86
C VAL A 121 8.19 -0.75 2.98
N MET A 122 9.10 0.20 3.20
CA MET A 122 8.98 1.25 4.21
C MET A 122 8.23 2.50 3.73
N ALA A 123 7.86 2.55 2.45
CA ALA A 123 7.13 3.67 1.85
C ALA A 123 5.63 3.36 1.74
N ASP A 124 4.89 4.26 1.09
CA ASP A 124 3.42 4.30 1.14
C ASP A 124 2.95 4.48 2.59
N SER A 125 3.35 5.59 3.19
CA SER A 125 3.01 5.90 4.58
C SER A 125 2.56 7.34 4.72
N VAL A 126 1.57 7.55 5.59
CA VAL A 126 1.09 8.88 5.98
C VAL A 126 1.54 9.14 7.41
N ASP A 127 2.20 10.27 7.65
CA ASP A 127 2.74 10.63 8.95
C ASP A 127 2.94 12.15 9.10
N THR A 128 3.36 12.57 10.28
CA THR A 128 3.93 13.90 10.55
C THR A 128 5.20 14.15 9.71
N PRO A 129 5.56 15.43 9.44
CA PRO A 129 6.82 15.74 8.76
C PRO A 129 8.03 15.04 9.40
N GLU A 130 8.13 15.05 10.72
CA GLU A 130 9.22 14.45 11.48
C GLU A 130 9.23 12.92 11.35
N GLY A 131 8.05 12.29 11.37
CA GLY A 131 7.89 10.86 11.12
C GLY A 131 8.31 10.46 9.71
N ILE A 132 7.96 11.27 8.71
CA ILE A 132 8.40 11.06 7.32
C ILE A 132 9.91 11.22 7.18
N GLN A 133 10.54 12.21 7.84
CA GLN A 133 12.01 12.36 7.78
C GLN A 133 12.74 11.12 8.32
N LYS A 134 12.25 10.51 9.41
CA LYS A 134 12.82 9.26 9.94
C LYS A 134 12.70 8.11 8.93
N LYS A 135 11.57 7.99 8.23
CA LYS A 135 11.37 6.96 7.20
C LYS A 135 12.21 7.23 5.95
N LEU A 136 12.35 8.49 5.55
CA LEU A 136 13.22 8.89 4.45
C LEU A 136 14.68 8.54 4.74
N ALA A 137 15.16 8.79 5.97
CA ALA A 137 16.52 8.46 6.38
C ALA A 137 16.81 6.94 6.35
N LEU A 138 15.80 6.08 6.49
CA LEU A 138 15.94 4.63 6.32
C LEU A 138 15.89 4.19 4.85
N PHE A 139 15.29 5.02 3.99
CA PHE A 139 15.14 4.73 2.57
C PHE A 139 16.37 5.12 1.75
N LEU A 140 17.02 6.23 2.11
CA LEU A 140 18.26 6.72 1.50
C LEU A 140 19.47 5.93 1.99
#